data_AF-A0A6V7J7J3-F1
#
_entry.id   AF-A0A6V7J7J3-F1
#
_cell.length_a   1.000
_cell.length_b   1.000
_cell.length_c   1.000
_cell.angle_alpha   90.00
_cell.angle_beta   90.00
_cell.angle_gamma   90.00
#
_symmetry.space_group_name_H-M   'P 1'
#
loop_
_entity.id
_entity.type
_entity.pdbx_description
1 polymer ?
#
loop_
_entity_poly.entity_id
_entity_poly.type
_entity_poly.pdbx_seq_one_letter_code
_entity_poly.pdbx_strand_id
1 'polypeptide(L)'
;VTECLAPVGENVQRSKGLFDNHNHLHIHPSDYNRYGVNWFCNDKGTLWRYGDLWDLEAYYKYTAPDTKLYNCSLAFASLEITAMCDGNDKLYILYELQKGDQSGSQDSDESDDFHYKVSTATIDPGILMDARYFESQELLKIVECCIVDEHENFQVKIIVLTYQLNIKLNIPEELRLLHRQEFIVDGVVDYAYLAFSGFFINIMSDARPRLTFDSLSPEYCWSQDAVIIKIWLKIPETYCNALPYVVITEHKITVRFMKTIILQGDWQHSLDPDFSTWRIQNDIMKLTITKAASYQDWTQLILGDNSGRYIPHGVSTDEVSL
;
A
#
# COMPACT_ATOMS: atom_id res chain seq x y z
N VAL A 1 12.76 -22.69 18.57
CA VAL A 1 11.79 -23.10 17.54
C VAL A 1 12.61 -23.29 16.28
N THR A 2 13.06 -24.52 16.07
CA THR A 2 14.01 -24.87 15.02
C THR A 2 13.51 -26.20 14.50
N GLU A 3 12.78 -26.19 13.38
CA GLU A 3 12.70 -27.33 12.47
C GLU A 3 11.90 -26.98 11.21
N CYS A 4 12.29 -27.65 10.12
CA CYS A 4 11.82 -27.54 8.73
C CYS A 4 12.59 -26.54 7.84
N LEU A 5 13.78 -26.94 7.36
CA LEU A 5 14.34 -26.39 6.12
C LEU A 5 14.83 -27.53 5.22
N ALA A 6 14.14 -27.71 4.10
CA ALA A 6 14.71 -28.22 2.85
C ALA A 6 15.84 -27.27 2.38
N PRO A 7 16.75 -27.67 1.48
CA PRO A 7 17.85 -26.80 1.04
C PRO A 7 17.29 -25.61 0.27
N VAL A 8 17.13 -24.48 0.95
CA VAL A 8 16.69 -23.23 0.34
C VAL A 8 17.91 -22.47 -0.18
N GLY A 9 17.82 -21.94 -1.39
CA GLY A 9 18.92 -21.19 -2.03
C GLY A 9 19.45 -20.05 -1.17
N GLU A 10 20.74 -19.72 -1.34
CA GLU A 10 21.50 -18.75 -0.54
C GLU A 10 20.80 -17.37 -0.40
N ASN A 11 20.13 -16.92 -1.45
CA ASN A 11 19.37 -15.65 -1.44
C ASN A 11 18.18 -15.68 -0.46
N VAL A 12 17.48 -16.82 -0.37
CA VAL A 12 16.34 -16.94 0.56
C VAL A 12 16.82 -16.99 2.00
N GLN A 13 17.98 -17.60 2.27
CA GLN A 13 18.58 -17.58 3.61
C GLN A 13 19.00 -16.17 4.01
N ARG A 14 19.58 -15.39 3.08
CA ARG A 14 20.00 -14.01 3.35
C ARG A 14 18.82 -13.09 3.62
N SER A 15 17.75 -13.18 2.83
CA SER A 15 16.52 -12.43 3.09
C SER A 15 15.84 -12.86 4.38
N LYS A 16 15.69 -14.17 4.64
CA LYS A 16 15.17 -14.66 5.92
C LYS A 16 15.96 -14.09 7.10
N GLY A 17 17.30 -14.05 7.00
CA GLY A 17 18.14 -13.40 7.99
C GLY A 17 17.84 -11.90 8.20
N LEU A 18 17.47 -11.16 7.15
CA LEU A 18 17.03 -9.77 7.26
C LEU A 18 15.70 -9.66 8.04
N PHE A 19 14.70 -10.46 7.67
CA PHE A 19 13.38 -10.47 8.34
C PHE A 19 13.45 -11.00 9.79
N ASP A 20 14.31 -11.97 10.06
CA ASP A 20 14.53 -12.53 11.39
C ASP A 20 15.25 -11.52 12.31
N ASN A 21 16.18 -10.73 11.78
CA ASN A 21 16.98 -9.77 12.56
C ASN A 21 16.36 -8.37 12.65
N HIS A 22 15.34 -8.03 11.86
CA HIS A 22 14.80 -6.67 11.80
C HIS A 22 14.13 -6.17 13.09
N ASN A 23 14.03 -6.99 14.16
CA ASN A 23 13.02 -6.82 15.20
C ASN A 23 13.48 -7.01 16.66
N HIS A 24 14.68 -6.55 17.01
CA HIS A 24 15.11 -6.66 18.42
C HIS A 24 15.47 -5.34 19.09
N LEU A 25 15.83 -4.30 18.34
CA LEU A 25 16.24 -3.05 18.93
C LEU A 25 16.11 -1.91 17.92
N HIS A 26 15.25 -0.94 18.20
CA HIS A 26 15.14 0.28 17.41
C HIS A 26 15.59 1.48 18.22
N ILE A 27 16.32 2.38 17.56
CA ILE A 27 16.74 3.67 18.11
C ILE A 27 15.84 4.73 17.49
N HIS A 28 15.16 5.49 18.33
CA HIS A 28 14.30 6.57 17.86
C HIS A 28 15.15 7.78 17.39
N PRO A 29 14.84 8.42 16.24
CA PRO A 29 15.67 9.49 15.69
C PRO A 29 15.84 10.75 16.57
N SER A 30 14.91 11.01 17.48
CA SER A 30 15.06 12.12 18.44
C SER A 30 16.14 11.86 19.48
N ASP A 31 16.48 10.60 19.67
CA ASP A 31 17.30 10.13 20.78
C ASP A 31 18.76 9.98 20.35
N TYR A 32 19.12 10.40 19.13
CA TYR A 32 20.53 10.46 18.70
C TYR A 32 21.41 11.34 19.62
N ASN A 33 20.80 12.30 20.34
CA ASN A 33 21.49 13.10 21.36
C ASN A 33 21.39 12.53 22.79
N ARG A 34 20.57 11.49 23.01
CA ARG A 34 20.33 10.82 24.29
C ARG A 34 20.76 9.36 24.14
N TYR A 35 22.03 9.10 24.44
CA TYR A 35 22.56 7.74 24.45
C TYR A 35 21.67 6.83 25.32
N GLY A 36 20.91 5.92 24.71
CA GLY A 36 20.33 4.77 25.45
C GLY A 36 18.86 4.45 25.22
N VAL A 37 18.07 5.25 24.48
CA VAL A 37 16.66 4.89 24.29
C VAL A 37 16.51 3.79 23.26
N ASN A 38 16.10 2.61 23.71
CA ASN A 38 15.91 1.44 22.86
C ASN A 38 14.48 0.91 22.95
N TRP A 39 13.96 0.49 21.80
CA TRP A 39 12.60 -0.01 21.68
C TRP A 39 12.61 -1.45 21.19
N PHE A 40 11.78 -2.30 21.79
CA PHE A 40 11.63 -3.69 21.37
C PHE A 40 10.26 -4.27 21.73
N CYS A 41 9.79 -5.22 20.94
CA CYS A 41 8.57 -5.97 21.22
C CYS A 41 8.91 -7.37 21.75
N ASN A 42 8.27 -7.78 22.84
CA ASN A 42 8.41 -9.16 23.35
C ASN A 42 7.40 -10.11 22.69
N ASP A 43 7.55 -11.41 22.97
CA ASP A 43 6.67 -12.49 22.51
C ASP A 43 5.23 -12.42 23.04
N LYS A 44 4.99 -11.63 24.10
CA LYS A 44 3.68 -11.41 24.72
C LYS A 44 2.93 -10.21 24.13
N GLY A 45 3.42 -9.63 23.03
CA GLY A 45 2.80 -8.46 22.40
C GLY A 45 2.93 -7.20 23.25
N THR A 46 4.03 -7.05 23.99
CA THR A 46 4.33 -5.81 24.73
C THR A 46 5.48 -5.10 24.05
N LEU A 47 5.24 -3.85 23.64
CA LEU A 47 6.25 -2.90 23.23
C LEU A 47 6.88 -2.30 24.48
N TRP A 48 8.20 -2.41 24.58
CA TRP A 48 9.01 -1.89 25.68
C TRP A 48 9.87 -0.73 25.20
N ARG A 49 10.02 0.26 26.08
CA ARG A 49 10.98 1.36 25.93
C ARG A 49 11.99 1.26 27.06
N TYR A 50 13.26 1.17 26.70
CA TYR A 50 14.38 1.21 27.62
C TYR A 50 14.96 2.62 27.59
N GLY A 51 14.87 3.38 28.68
CA GLY A 51 15.18 4.82 28.71
C GLY A 51 16.57 5.20 29.25
N ASP A 52 16.83 6.51 29.26
CA ASP A 52 18.11 7.15 29.65
C ASP A 52 18.59 6.83 31.09
N LEU A 53 17.69 6.35 31.96
CA LEU A 53 17.97 6.03 33.37
C LEU A 53 18.06 4.53 33.66
N TRP A 54 18.23 3.69 32.63
CA TRP A 54 18.21 2.22 32.73
C TRP A 54 16.84 1.67 33.12
N ASP A 55 15.80 2.50 33.04
CA ASP A 55 14.42 2.13 33.32
C ASP A 55 13.81 1.42 32.12
N LEU A 56 13.15 0.29 32.39
CA LEU A 56 12.41 -0.48 31.41
C LEU A 56 10.92 -0.23 31.62
N GLU A 57 10.31 0.47 30.66
CA GLU A 57 8.90 0.86 30.69
C GLU A 57 8.13 0.03 29.66
N ALA A 58 7.03 -0.59 30.09
CA ALA A 58 6.06 -1.14 29.15
C ALA A 58 5.38 0.05 28.47
N TYR A 59 5.61 0.22 27.17
CA TYR A 59 5.11 1.36 26.43
C TYR A 59 3.75 1.09 25.78
N TYR A 60 3.49 -0.11 25.26
CA TYR A 60 2.18 -0.48 24.72
C TYR A 60 1.97 -1.99 24.82
N LYS A 61 0.73 -2.44 25.04
CA LYS A 61 0.37 -3.86 24.98
C LYS A 61 -0.70 -4.09 23.92
N TYR A 62 -0.44 -5.01 23.01
CA TYR A 62 -1.38 -5.49 21.99
C TYR A 62 -1.64 -6.98 22.14
N THR A 63 -2.75 -7.44 21.58
CA THR A 63 -3.06 -8.86 21.49
C THR A 63 -2.23 -9.47 20.37
N ALA A 64 -1.13 -10.13 20.71
CA ALA A 64 -0.32 -10.85 19.75
C ALA A 64 -1.17 -11.94 19.05
N PRO A 65 -1.04 -12.12 17.73
CA PRO A 65 -1.75 -13.17 17.01
C PRO A 65 -1.21 -14.55 17.42
N ASP A 66 -2.09 -15.56 17.43
CA ASP A 66 -1.72 -16.95 17.76
C ASP A 66 -0.67 -17.52 16.78
N THR A 67 -0.73 -17.08 15.53
CA THR A 67 0.22 -17.40 14.47
C THR A 67 0.71 -16.12 13.81
N LYS A 68 2.02 -15.88 13.88
CA LYS A 68 2.66 -14.74 13.23
C LYS A 68 3.46 -15.19 12.00
N LEU A 69 3.28 -14.49 10.89
CA LEU A 69 4.05 -14.73 9.66
C LEU A 69 5.41 -14.04 9.72
N TYR A 70 5.45 -12.85 10.31
CA TYR A 70 6.64 -12.05 10.55
C TYR A 70 6.77 -11.70 12.03
N ASN A 71 7.95 -11.27 12.43
CA ASN A 71 8.12 -10.66 13.75
C ASN A 71 7.50 -9.25 13.75
N CYS A 72 7.04 -8.81 14.92
CA CYS A 72 6.55 -7.45 15.12
C CYS A 72 7.66 -6.44 14.80
N SER A 73 7.31 -5.40 14.06
CA SER A 73 8.26 -4.39 13.56
C SER A 73 7.78 -2.98 13.87
N LEU A 74 8.74 -2.06 13.98
CA LEU A 74 8.53 -0.68 14.41
C LEU A 74 9.17 0.30 13.44
N ALA A 75 8.50 1.42 13.20
CA ALA A 75 9.05 2.56 12.48
C ALA A 75 8.56 3.87 13.11
N PHE A 76 9.44 4.87 13.17
CA PHE A 76 9.15 6.15 13.83
C PHE A 76 8.82 7.21 12.79
N ALA A 77 7.54 7.57 12.71
CA ALA A 77 7.04 8.49 11.70
C ALA A 77 7.33 9.97 12.04
N SER A 78 7.37 10.29 13.33
CA SER A 78 7.77 11.59 13.87
C SER A 78 8.24 11.41 15.32
N LEU A 79 8.47 12.51 16.04
CA LEU A 79 8.75 12.49 17.48
C LEU A 79 7.64 11.89 18.33
N GLU A 80 6.41 11.99 17.85
CA GLU A 80 5.20 11.68 18.63
C GLU A 80 4.43 10.51 18.02
N ILE A 81 4.79 10.08 16.81
CA ILE A 81 4.06 9.05 16.06
C ILE A 81 4.98 7.85 15.82
N THR A 82 4.59 6.72 16.40
CA THR A 82 5.22 5.41 16.16
C THR A 82 4.26 4.50 15.40
N ALA A 83 4.72 3.94 14.28
CA ALA A 83 4.03 2.89 13.55
C ALA A 83 4.57 1.52 14.01
N MET A 84 3.67 0.58 14.28
CA MET A 84 3.99 -0.78 14.68
C MET A 84 3.13 -1.77 13.88
N CYS A 85 3.74 -2.80 13.31
CA CYS A 85 3.03 -3.93 12.72
C CYS A 85 3.21 -5.16 13.62
N ASP A 86 2.16 -5.96 13.84
CA ASP A 86 2.25 -7.21 14.62
C ASP A 86 2.90 -8.37 13.85
N GLY A 87 3.27 -8.15 12.59
CA GLY A 87 3.82 -9.16 11.68
C GLY A 87 2.76 -10.07 11.06
N ASN A 88 1.48 -9.77 11.26
CA ASN A 88 0.35 -10.39 10.61
C ASN A 88 -0.47 -9.32 9.90
N ASP A 89 -1.72 -9.06 10.27
CA ASP A 89 -2.64 -8.24 9.48
C ASP A 89 -2.96 -6.89 10.14
N LYS A 90 -2.24 -6.50 11.21
CA LYS A 90 -2.57 -5.27 11.96
C LYS A 90 -1.42 -4.28 12.03
N LEU A 91 -1.76 -3.05 11.65
CA LEU A 91 -0.99 -1.85 11.87
C LEU A 91 -1.55 -1.08 13.06
N TYR A 92 -0.66 -0.61 13.92
CA TYR A 92 -0.93 0.23 15.08
C TYR A 92 -0.17 1.55 14.92
N ILE A 93 -0.89 2.66 15.01
CA ILE A 93 -0.32 4.00 15.04
C ILE A 93 -0.46 4.53 16.47
N LEU A 94 0.67 4.59 17.17
CA LEU A 94 0.77 5.07 18.54
C LEU A 94 1.12 6.56 18.51
N TYR A 95 0.31 7.38 19.16
CA TYR A 95 0.52 8.82 19.31
C TYR A 95 0.82 9.15 20.77
N GLU A 96 2.01 9.69 21.07
CA GLU A 96 2.42 10.09 22.42
C GLU A 96 1.73 11.39 22.85
N LEU A 97 1.02 11.36 23.97
CA LEU A 97 0.41 12.54 24.57
C LEU A 97 1.43 13.25 25.47
N GLN A 98 1.58 14.57 25.30
CA GLN A 98 2.42 15.36 26.20
C GLN A 98 1.84 15.34 27.62
N LYS A 99 2.70 15.16 28.64
CA LYS A 99 2.37 15.03 30.07
C LYS A 99 1.64 16.25 30.71
N GLY A 100 1.18 17.23 29.93
CA GLY A 100 0.46 18.42 30.40
C GLY A 100 -1.03 18.48 30.06
N ASP A 101 -1.53 17.64 29.14
CA ASP A 101 -2.91 17.72 28.63
C ASP A 101 -3.95 16.93 29.46
N GLN A 102 -3.63 16.59 30.71
CA GLN A 102 -4.54 15.87 31.63
C GLN A 102 -5.66 16.76 32.22
N SER A 103 -6.26 17.64 31.42
CA SER A 103 -7.48 18.34 31.82
C SER A 103 -8.71 17.49 31.48
N GLY A 104 -9.08 16.54 32.34
CA GLY A 104 -10.49 16.11 32.40
C GLY A 104 -10.88 14.64 32.57
N SER A 105 -10.05 13.75 33.11
CA SER A 105 -10.55 12.42 33.52
C SER A 105 -9.95 11.97 34.85
N GLN A 106 -10.41 12.61 35.93
CA GLN A 106 -10.47 11.99 37.25
C GLN A 106 -11.69 11.06 37.22
N ASP A 107 -11.46 9.75 37.11
CA ASP A 107 -12.36 8.64 37.50
C ASP A 107 -12.18 7.45 36.55
N SER A 108 -11.02 6.78 36.63
CA SER A 108 -10.95 5.37 36.26
C SER A 108 -9.74 4.70 36.91
N ASP A 109 -10.02 3.59 37.57
CA ASP A 109 -9.13 2.71 38.32
C ASP A 109 -7.80 2.38 37.58
N GLU A 110 -6.69 2.74 38.22
CA GLU A 110 -5.34 2.14 38.32
C GLU A 110 -4.82 1.03 37.35
N SER A 111 -5.34 0.84 36.13
CA SER A 111 -4.92 -0.34 35.32
C SER A 111 -4.49 -0.13 33.87
N ASP A 112 -4.56 1.06 33.27
CA ASP A 112 -3.94 1.30 31.95
C ASP A 112 -3.39 2.73 31.87
N ASP A 113 -2.27 2.96 32.56
CA ASP A 113 -1.56 4.24 32.74
C ASP A 113 -0.70 4.62 31.52
N PHE A 114 -1.27 4.41 30.34
CA PHE A 114 -0.56 4.42 29.08
C PHE A 114 -0.75 5.78 28.38
N HIS A 115 0.33 6.53 28.20
CA HIS A 115 0.33 7.91 27.68
C HIS A 115 0.10 8.04 26.16
N TYR A 116 -0.57 7.10 25.51
CA TYR A 116 -0.73 7.12 24.06
C TYR A 116 -2.17 6.91 23.60
N LYS A 117 -2.45 7.41 22.39
CA LYS A 117 -3.65 7.04 21.63
C LYS A 117 -3.27 6.09 20.50
N VAL A 118 -4.17 5.16 20.21
CA VAL A 118 -3.94 4.13 19.20
C VAL A 118 -5.00 4.25 18.12
N SER A 119 -4.54 4.39 16.87
CA SER A 119 -5.34 4.09 15.69
C SER A 119 -4.87 2.75 15.11
N THR A 120 -5.80 1.95 14.59
CA THR A 120 -5.46 0.66 13.97
C THR A 120 -5.97 0.59 12.55
N ALA A 121 -5.25 -0.15 11.70
CA ALA A 121 -5.68 -0.47 10.35
C ALA A 121 -5.29 -1.91 10.01
N THR A 122 -6.00 -2.50 9.06
CA THR A 122 -5.60 -3.78 8.46
C THR A 122 -4.58 -3.53 7.35
N ILE A 123 -3.48 -4.28 7.37
CA ILE A 123 -2.43 -4.26 6.35
C ILE A 123 -2.07 -5.68 5.93
N ASP A 124 -1.18 -5.81 4.95
CA ASP A 124 -0.66 -7.12 4.56
C ASP A 124 0.32 -7.62 5.64
N PRO A 125 0.54 -8.95 5.71
CA PRO A 125 1.63 -9.49 6.50
C PRO A 125 3.00 -9.11 5.96
N GLY A 126 3.76 -8.41 6.79
CA GLY A 126 5.11 -7.96 6.47
C GLY A 126 5.84 -7.32 7.66
N ILE A 127 6.95 -6.68 7.35
CA ILE A 127 7.72 -5.85 8.28
C ILE A 127 7.70 -4.38 7.84
N LEU A 128 7.69 -3.47 8.80
CA LEU A 128 7.87 -2.05 8.57
C LEU A 128 9.35 -1.75 8.30
N MET A 129 9.63 -1.08 7.19
CA MET A 129 10.97 -0.65 6.80
C MET A 129 11.21 0.82 7.15
N ASP A 130 10.19 1.66 6.97
CA ASP A 130 10.24 3.10 7.30
C ASP A 130 8.82 3.64 7.50
N ALA A 131 8.70 4.75 8.22
CA ALA A 131 7.46 5.50 8.35
C ALA A 131 7.78 6.98 8.48
N ARG A 132 6.93 7.86 7.95
CA ARG A 132 7.07 9.31 8.04
C ARG A 132 5.74 10.02 8.07
N TYR A 133 5.60 10.98 8.99
CA TYR A 133 4.46 11.88 9.05
C TYR A 133 4.81 13.24 8.45
N PHE A 134 4.00 13.69 7.49
CA PHE A 134 4.12 14.96 6.80
C PHE A 134 3.07 15.93 7.33
N GLU A 135 3.42 16.64 8.40
CA GLU A 135 2.51 17.51 9.17
C GLU A 135 1.76 18.51 8.29
N SER A 136 2.44 19.17 7.35
CA SER A 136 1.81 20.16 6.46
C SER A 136 0.74 19.60 5.52
N GLN A 137 0.70 18.27 5.35
CA GLN A 137 -0.26 17.58 4.49
C GLN A 137 -1.21 16.67 5.30
N GLU A 138 -0.98 16.52 6.61
CA GLU A 138 -1.66 15.53 7.46
C GLU A 138 -1.57 14.09 6.91
N LEU A 139 -0.42 13.76 6.30
CA LEU A 139 -0.19 12.46 5.68
C LEU A 139 0.81 11.62 6.46
N LEU A 140 0.41 10.38 6.79
CA LEU A 140 1.32 9.35 7.27
C LEU A 140 1.65 8.41 6.12
N LYS A 141 2.93 8.29 5.78
CA LYS A 141 3.42 7.30 4.82
C LYS A 141 4.19 6.21 5.52
N ILE A 142 3.95 4.97 5.11
CA ILE A 142 4.56 3.77 5.67
C ILE A 142 5.10 2.93 4.53
N VAL A 143 6.32 2.41 4.72
CA VAL A 143 6.94 1.44 3.82
C VAL A 143 6.96 0.11 4.54
N GLU A 144 6.29 -0.86 3.94
CA GLU A 144 6.22 -2.23 4.39
C GLU A 144 6.92 -3.13 3.38
N CYS A 145 7.43 -4.27 3.84
CA CYS A 145 8.09 -5.26 3.02
C CYS A 145 7.65 -6.67 3.42
N CYS A 146 7.35 -7.51 2.43
CA CYS A 146 7.00 -8.91 2.65
C CYS A 146 7.59 -9.83 1.57
N ILE A 147 7.77 -11.10 1.92
CA ILE A 147 8.24 -12.12 0.98
C ILE A 147 7.04 -12.64 0.19
N VAL A 148 7.21 -12.71 -1.13
CA VAL A 148 6.30 -13.39 -2.05
C VAL A 148 7.01 -14.67 -2.51
N ASP A 149 6.52 -15.82 -2.05
CA ASP A 149 7.02 -17.13 -2.48
C ASP A 149 6.09 -17.69 -3.55
N GLU A 150 6.44 -17.49 -4.81
CA GLU A 150 5.77 -18.11 -5.95
C GLU A 150 6.64 -19.22 -6.52
N HIS A 151 6.27 -20.47 -6.21
CA HIS A 151 6.70 -21.70 -6.89
C HIS A 151 8.10 -21.62 -7.55
N GLU A 152 9.14 -21.48 -6.72
CA GLU A 152 10.58 -21.50 -7.06
C GLU A 152 11.25 -20.14 -7.33
N ASN A 153 10.53 -19.04 -7.47
CA ASN A 153 11.11 -17.70 -7.60
C ASN A 153 10.91 -16.87 -6.33
N PHE A 154 12.03 -16.57 -5.66
CA PHE A 154 12.04 -15.67 -4.51
C PHE A 154 11.80 -14.23 -4.96
N GLN A 155 10.71 -13.64 -4.50
CA GLN A 155 10.40 -12.24 -4.73
C GLN A 155 10.15 -11.53 -3.41
N VAL A 156 10.47 -10.24 -3.39
CA VAL A 156 10.13 -9.35 -2.29
C VAL A 156 9.15 -8.32 -2.80
N LYS A 157 8.05 -8.14 -2.08
CA LYS A 157 7.09 -7.07 -2.29
C LYS A 157 7.39 -5.92 -1.33
N ILE A 158 7.46 -4.71 -1.85
CA ILE A 158 7.53 -3.47 -1.08
C ILE A 158 6.20 -2.76 -1.26
N ILE A 159 5.52 -2.42 -0.17
CA ILE A 159 4.22 -1.78 -0.15
C ILE A 159 4.40 -0.39 0.46
N VAL A 160 3.97 0.65 -0.27
CA VAL A 160 3.94 2.02 0.22
C VAL A 160 2.49 2.39 0.49
N LEU A 161 2.16 2.62 1.76
CA LEU A 161 0.84 2.99 2.21
C LEU A 161 0.84 4.47 2.61
N THR A 162 -0.07 5.25 2.05
CA THR A 162 -0.30 6.65 2.44
C THR A 162 -1.66 6.77 3.09
N TYR A 163 -1.66 7.14 4.36
CA TYR A 163 -2.84 7.39 5.16
C TYR A 163 -3.03 8.89 5.37
N GLN A 164 -4.30 9.32 5.41
CA GLN A 164 -4.68 10.55 6.08
C GLN A 164 -4.69 10.29 7.57
N LEU A 165 -3.98 11.12 8.32
CA LEU A 165 -3.96 11.09 9.77
C LEU A 165 -4.27 12.50 10.28
N ASN A 166 -5.54 12.73 10.61
CA ASN A 166 -5.96 14.01 11.16
C ASN A 166 -5.76 13.99 12.69
N ILE A 167 -4.95 14.94 13.17
CA ILE A 167 -4.63 15.09 14.59
C ILE A 167 -5.31 16.38 15.07
N LYS A 168 -6.43 16.26 15.79
CA LYS A 168 -7.09 17.41 16.41
C LYS A 168 -6.89 17.37 17.91
N LEU A 169 -6.48 18.51 18.50
CA LEU A 169 -6.29 18.63 19.95
C LEU A 169 -5.39 17.52 20.53
N ASN A 170 -4.34 17.12 19.81
CA ASN A 170 -3.44 16.02 20.17
C ASN A 170 -4.13 14.64 20.21
N ILE A 171 -5.19 14.46 19.41
CA ILE A 171 -5.96 13.22 19.32
C ILE A 171 -6.01 12.79 17.84
N PRO A 172 -5.51 11.58 17.49
CA PRO A 172 -5.77 11.01 16.18
C PRO A 172 -7.26 10.62 16.09
N GLU A 173 -8.00 11.21 15.15
CA GLU A 173 -9.44 10.96 15.00
C GLU A 173 -9.72 9.69 14.18
N GLU A 174 -9.14 9.61 12.98
CA GLU A 174 -9.36 8.50 12.04
C GLU A 174 -8.12 8.30 11.18
N LEU A 175 -7.78 7.03 10.93
CA LEU A 175 -6.71 6.64 10.02
C LEU A 175 -7.34 6.13 8.72
N ARG A 176 -7.27 6.92 7.65
CA ARG A 176 -7.90 6.59 6.37
C ARG A 176 -6.85 6.33 5.29
N LEU A 177 -6.84 5.13 4.70
CA LEU A 177 -5.95 4.84 3.58
C LEU A 177 -6.36 5.69 2.36
N LEU A 178 -5.42 6.45 1.82
CA LEU A 178 -5.62 7.29 0.63
C LEU A 178 -4.98 6.68 -0.62
N HIS A 179 -3.81 6.06 -0.47
CA HIS A 179 -3.02 5.59 -1.60
C HIS A 179 -2.18 4.39 -1.20
N ARG A 180 -2.12 3.39 -2.08
CA ARG A 180 -1.29 2.18 -1.96
C ARG A 180 -0.51 1.97 -3.24
N GLN A 181 0.79 1.76 -3.12
CA GLN A 181 1.68 1.37 -4.21
C GLN A 181 2.39 0.07 -3.85
N GLU A 182 2.55 -0.84 -4.81
CA GLU A 182 3.30 -2.08 -4.63
C GLU A 182 4.41 -2.18 -5.67
N PHE A 183 5.58 -2.57 -5.20
CA PHE A 183 6.73 -2.87 -6.03
C PHE A 183 7.14 -4.31 -5.81
N ILE A 184 7.45 -5.04 -6.87
CA ILE A 184 8.06 -6.37 -6.81
C ILE A 184 9.54 -6.25 -7.17
N VAL A 185 10.37 -6.95 -6.39
CA VAL A 185 11.80 -7.10 -6.60
C VAL A 185 12.09 -8.59 -6.77
N ASP A 186 12.66 -8.96 -7.92
CA ASP A 186 13.09 -10.32 -8.25
C ASP A 186 14.46 -10.62 -7.60
N GLY A 187 14.54 -10.49 -6.27
CA GLY A 187 15.78 -10.56 -5.52
C GLY A 187 15.63 -10.08 -4.07
N VAL A 188 16.76 -9.75 -3.43
CA VAL A 188 16.83 -9.29 -2.04
C VAL A 188 16.63 -7.77 -1.96
N VAL A 189 15.82 -7.34 -0.99
CA VAL A 189 15.73 -5.94 -0.56
C VAL A 189 16.48 -5.82 0.75
N ASP A 190 17.58 -5.08 0.76
CA ASP A 190 18.36 -4.82 1.97
C ASP A 190 17.74 -3.69 2.79
N TYR A 191 17.20 -2.67 2.13
CA TYR A 191 16.60 -1.52 2.80
C TYR A 191 15.64 -0.75 1.90
N ALA A 192 14.59 -0.15 2.47
CA ALA A 192 13.68 0.73 1.77
C ALA A 192 13.26 1.88 2.68
N TYR A 193 13.36 3.13 2.22
CA TYR A 193 13.01 4.30 3.03
C TYR A 193 12.41 5.45 2.23
N LEU A 194 11.62 6.28 2.90
CA LEU A 194 10.99 7.46 2.34
C LEU A 194 11.98 8.64 2.34
N ALA A 195 12.09 9.34 1.23
CA ALA A 195 12.83 10.60 1.21
C ALA A 195 12.17 11.65 2.11
N PHE A 196 12.94 12.60 2.64
CA PHE A 196 12.42 13.71 3.46
C PHE A 196 11.33 14.53 2.78
N SER A 197 11.31 14.58 1.45
CA SER A 197 10.27 15.27 0.69
C SER A 197 8.95 14.51 0.63
N GLY A 198 8.93 13.20 0.93
CA GLY A 198 7.77 12.32 0.80
C GLY A 198 7.40 11.98 -0.64
N PHE A 199 8.12 12.48 -1.65
CA PHE A 199 7.81 12.25 -3.06
C PHE A 199 8.51 11.03 -3.66
N PHE A 200 9.56 10.51 -3.00
CA PHE A 200 10.36 9.41 -3.50
C PHE A 200 10.59 8.38 -2.42
N ILE A 201 10.63 7.11 -2.82
CA ILE A 201 11.13 6.00 -2.03
C ILE A 201 12.52 5.62 -2.59
N ASN A 202 13.47 5.38 -1.70
CA ASN A 202 14.77 4.83 -2.06
C ASN A 202 14.78 3.36 -1.65
N ILE A 203 15.04 2.48 -2.61
CA ILE A 203 15.07 1.04 -2.41
C ILE A 203 16.48 0.56 -2.72
N MET A 204 17.12 -0.06 -1.73
CA MET A 204 18.41 -0.73 -1.88
C MET A 204 18.15 -2.22 -2.05
N SER A 205 18.38 -2.71 -3.26
CA SER A 205 18.16 -4.10 -3.65
C SER A 205 19.18 -4.55 -4.69
N ASP A 206 19.35 -5.87 -4.82
CA ASP A 206 20.22 -6.48 -5.82
C ASP A 206 19.57 -6.54 -7.22
N ALA A 207 18.24 -6.50 -7.28
CA ALA A 207 17.43 -6.43 -8.49
C ALA A 207 16.67 -5.10 -8.57
N ARG A 208 16.28 -4.71 -9.79
CA ARG A 208 15.53 -3.47 -10.02
C ARG A 208 14.07 -3.62 -9.56
N PRO A 209 13.55 -2.73 -8.70
CA PRO A 209 12.13 -2.74 -8.34
C PRO A 209 11.22 -2.41 -9.53
N ARG A 210 10.11 -3.14 -9.64
CA ARG A 210 9.07 -2.96 -10.66
C ARG A 210 7.76 -2.58 -9.97
N LEU A 211 7.18 -1.43 -10.32
CA LEU A 211 5.85 -1.05 -9.84
C LEU A 211 4.81 -2.01 -10.42
N THR A 212 4.11 -2.74 -9.56
CA THR A 212 3.08 -3.73 -9.95
C THR A 212 1.68 -3.28 -9.63
N PHE A 213 1.51 -2.36 -8.67
CA PHE A 213 0.22 -1.80 -8.30
C PHE A 213 0.34 -0.35 -7.87
N ASP A 214 -0.62 0.47 -8.23
CA ASP A 214 -0.77 1.84 -7.75
C ASP A 214 -2.25 2.20 -7.73
N SER A 215 -2.81 2.44 -6.55
CA SER A 215 -4.24 2.72 -6.38
C SER A 215 -4.69 4.07 -6.94
N LEU A 216 -3.76 4.94 -7.35
CA LEU A 216 -4.06 6.19 -8.05
C LEU A 216 -3.88 6.06 -9.57
N SER A 217 -3.33 4.95 -10.06
CA SER A 217 -3.26 4.71 -11.51
C SER A 217 -4.67 4.44 -12.04
N PRO A 218 -5.05 5.07 -13.16
CA PRO A 218 -6.36 4.86 -13.73
C PRO A 218 -6.49 3.40 -14.18
N GLU A 219 -7.62 2.76 -13.87
CA GLU A 219 -7.88 1.37 -14.27
C GLU A 219 -7.89 1.21 -15.79
N TYR A 220 -8.25 2.30 -16.48
CA TYR A 220 -8.24 2.38 -17.93
C TYR A 220 -7.99 3.79 -18.42
N CYS A 221 -7.52 3.87 -19.66
CA CYS A 221 -7.45 5.13 -20.38
C CYS A 221 -8.45 5.10 -21.53
N TRP A 222 -8.94 6.26 -21.93
CA TRP A 222 -9.82 6.35 -23.09
C TRP A 222 -9.62 7.67 -23.84
N SER A 223 -9.94 7.66 -25.13
CA SER A 223 -9.92 8.83 -25.99
C SER A 223 -11.12 8.77 -26.92
N GLN A 224 -11.44 9.88 -27.56
CA GLN A 224 -12.47 9.91 -28.58
C GLN A 224 -12.06 10.82 -29.74
N ASP A 225 -12.67 10.57 -30.89
CA ASP A 225 -12.78 11.53 -31.97
C ASP A 225 -14.25 11.72 -32.34
N ALA A 226 -14.53 12.30 -33.51
CA ALA A 226 -15.89 12.55 -33.97
C ALA A 226 -16.72 11.27 -34.14
N VAL A 227 -16.12 10.10 -34.33
CA VAL A 227 -16.82 8.86 -34.72
C VAL A 227 -16.57 7.71 -33.75
N ILE A 228 -15.36 7.61 -33.18
CA ILE A 228 -14.95 6.47 -32.39
C ILE A 228 -14.49 6.85 -30.99
N ILE A 229 -14.61 5.88 -30.09
CA ILE A 229 -14.03 5.90 -28.75
C ILE A 229 -13.01 4.76 -28.70
N LYS A 230 -11.79 5.08 -28.24
CA LYS A 230 -10.74 4.10 -28.00
C LYS A 230 -10.55 3.95 -26.50
N ILE A 231 -10.51 2.71 -26.03
CA ILE A 231 -10.29 2.38 -24.61
C ILE A 231 -9.07 1.47 -24.53
N TRP A 232 -8.20 1.73 -23.55
CA TRP A 232 -7.03 0.93 -23.23
C TRP A 232 -7.17 0.42 -21.80
N LEU A 233 -7.19 -0.90 -21.64
CA LEU A 233 -7.28 -1.59 -20.38
C LEU A 233 -5.98 -2.37 -20.16
N LYS A 234 -5.36 -2.22 -18.99
CA LYS A 234 -4.25 -3.09 -18.60
C LYS A 234 -4.81 -4.44 -18.18
N ILE A 235 -4.28 -5.51 -18.77
CA ILE A 235 -4.63 -6.87 -18.40
C ILE A 235 -3.72 -7.26 -17.23
N PRO A 236 -4.27 -7.65 -16.07
CA PRO A 236 -3.46 -8.18 -14.98
C PRO A 236 -2.63 -9.38 -15.46
N GLU A 237 -1.38 -9.49 -15.00
CA GLU A 237 -0.45 -10.55 -15.43
C GLU A 237 -1.02 -11.96 -15.23
N THR A 238 -1.84 -12.13 -14.19
CA THR A 238 -2.58 -13.37 -13.88
C THR A 238 -3.52 -13.84 -14.99
N TYR A 239 -3.87 -12.96 -15.93
CA TYR A 239 -4.82 -13.22 -17.02
C TYR A 239 -4.21 -13.07 -18.42
N CYS A 240 -2.88 -12.93 -18.57
CA CYS A 240 -2.22 -12.75 -19.87
C CYS A 240 -2.60 -13.84 -20.91
N ASN A 241 -2.93 -15.05 -20.45
CA ASN A 241 -3.33 -16.18 -21.31
C ASN A 241 -4.86 -16.43 -21.35
N ALA A 242 -5.65 -15.68 -20.59
CA ALA A 242 -7.09 -15.87 -20.53
C ALA A 242 -7.80 -15.11 -21.66
N LEU A 243 -8.77 -15.76 -22.30
CA LEU A 243 -9.62 -15.10 -23.28
C LEU A 243 -10.57 -14.12 -22.56
N PRO A 244 -10.65 -12.86 -23.00
CA PRO A 244 -11.61 -11.91 -22.45
C PRO A 244 -13.02 -12.30 -22.88
N TYR A 245 -13.98 -12.10 -21.98
CA TYR A 245 -15.39 -12.03 -22.32
C TYR A 245 -15.79 -10.57 -22.39
N VAL A 246 -16.18 -10.14 -23.59
CA VAL A 246 -16.49 -8.75 -23.92
C VAL A 246 -17.93 -8.69 -24.40
N VAL A 247 -18.75 -7.93 -23.69
CA VAL A 247 -20.12 -7.62 -24.09
C VAL A 247 -20.24 -6.12 -24.19
N ILE A 248 -20.54 -5.65 -25.40
CA ILE A 248 -20.82 -4.26 -25.70
C ILE A 248 -22.26 -4.21 -26.21
N THR A 249 -23.08 -3.41 -25.57
CA THR A 249 -24.44 -3.10 -26.03
C THR A 249 -24.54 -1.61 -26.30
N GLU A 250 -25.70 -1.18 -26.80
CA GLU A 250 -26.00 0.23 -27.05
C GLU A 250 -25.81 1.11 -25.79
N HIS A 251 -26.01 0.56 -24.59
CA HIS A 251 -26.00 1.34 -23.34
C HIS A 251 -25.04 0.82 -22.28
N LYS A 252 -24.41 -0.35 -22.47
CA LYS A 252 -23.57 -0.98 -21.44
C LYS A 252 -22.31 -1.61 -22.01
N ILE A 253 -21.30 -1.70 -21.15
CA ILE A 253 -20.13 -2.55 -21.33
C ILE A 253 -19.95 -3.52 -20.19
N THR A 254 -19.41 -4.69 -20.53
CA THR A 254 -18.82 -5.61 -19.57
C THR A 254 -17.60 -6.26 -20.22
N VAL A 255 -16.43 -6.04 -19.61
CA VAL A 255 -15.18 -6.74 -19.91
C VAL A 255 -14.80 -7.54 -18.67
N ARG A 256 -14.69 -8.86 -18.83
CA ARG A 256 -14.25 -9.76 -17.76
C ARG A 256 -13.21 -10.76 -18.25
N PHE A 257 -12.29 -11.11 -17.38
CA PHE A 257 -11.37 -12.23 -17.57
C PHE A 257 -11.72 -13.30 -16.55
N MET A 258 -12.08 -14.50 -17.02
CA MET A 258 -12.62 -15.57 -16.17
C MET A 258 -13.83 -15.11 -15.33
N LYS A 259 -13.65 -14.93 -14.02
CA LYS A 259 -14.67 -14.48 -13.06
C LYS A 259 -14.49 -13.01 -12.63
N THR A 260 -13.39 -12.37 -13.04
CA THR A 260 -13.02 -11.03 -12.60
C THR A 260 -13.47 -9.99 -13.62
N ILE A 261 -14.21 -8.99 -13.16
CA ILE A 261 -14.71 -7.89 -13.98
C ILE A 261 -13.63 -6.80 -13.99
N ILE A 262 -13.20 -6.39 -15.18
CA ILE A 262 -12.16 -5.36 -15.37
C ILE A 262 -12.78 -4.02 -15.75
N LEU A 263 -13.89 -4.03 -16.48
CA LEU A 263 -14.61 -2.82 -16.85
C LEU A 263 -16.09 -3.14 -16.95
N GLN A 264 -16.93 -2.39 -16.26
CA GLN A 264 -18.38 -2.52 -16.37
C GLN A 264 -19.07 -1.20 -16.08
N GLY A 265 -20.11 -0.89 -16.85
CA GLY A 265 -21.00 0.21 -16.53
C GLY A 265 -21.88 0.63 -17.69
N ASP A 266 -22.64 1.69 -17.44
CA ASP A 266 -23.50 2.35 -18.40
C ASP A 266 -22.74 3.44 -19.16
N TRP A 267 -22.89 3.46 -20.48
CA TRP A 267 -22.31 4.49 -21.33
C TRP A 267 -22.93 5.86 -21.07
N GLN A 268 -22.18 6.94 -21.31
CA GLN A 268 -22.77 8.29 -21.30
C GLN A 268 -23.83 8.46 -22.40
N HIS A 269 -23.57 7.88 -23.58
CA HIS A 269 -24.44 7.99 -24.74
C HIS A 269 -24.55 6.65 -25.49
N SER A 270 -25.54 6.56 -26.38
CA SER A 270 -25.76 5.38 -27.23
C SER A 270 -24.57 5.11 -28.16
N LEU A 271 -24.25 3.83 -28.34
CA LEU A 271 -23.16 3.34 -29.19
C LEU A 271 -23.69 2.35 -30.24
N ASP A 272 -22.92 2.18 -31.31
CA ASP A 272 -23.18 1.14 -32.29
C ASP A 272 -22.32 -0.11 -31.95
N PRO A 273 -22.91 -1.14 -31.34
CA PRO A 273 -22.17 -2.32 -30.91
C PRO A 273 -21.66 -3.15 -32.09
N ASP A 274 -22.32 -3.10 -33.25
CA ASP A 274 -22.01 -3.98 -34.39
C ASP A 274 -20.68 -3.61 -35.06
N PHE A 275 -20.26 -2.36 -34.93
CA PHE A 275 -18.96 -1.86 -35.42
C PHE A 275 -17.90 -1.74 -34.32
N SER A 276 -18.16 -2.33 -33.15
CA SER A 276 -17.21 -2.30 -32.05
C SER A 276 -16.24 -3.48 -32.16
N THR A 277 -14.95 -3.19 -32.03
CA THR A 277 -13.88 -4.19 -32.12
C THR A 277 -12.97 -4.12 -30.91
N TRP A 278 -12.27 -5.21 -30.62
CA TRP A 278 -11.26 -5.25 -29.58
C TRP A 278 -10.08 -6.13 -30.00
N ARG A 279 -8.92 -5.83 -29.44
CA ARG A 279 -7.69 -6.63 -29.62
C ARG A 279 -6.81 -6.53 -28.39
N ILE A 280 -5.96 -7.54 -28.18
CA ILE A 280 -4.95 -7.54 -27.11
C ILE A 280 -3.58 -7.37 -27.76
N GLN A 281 -2.75 -6.47 -27.22
CA GLN A 281 -1.38 -6.25 -27.64
C GLN A 281 -0.54 -5.83 -26.44
N ASN A 282 0.54 -6.56 -26.14
CA ASN A 282 1.48 -6.27 -25.04
C ASN A 282 0.75 -6.04 -23.70
N ASP A 283 -0.08 -7.00 -23.28
CA ASP A 283 -0.86 -6.95 -22.04
C ASP A 283 -1.84 -5.77 -21.92
N ILE A 284 -2.10 -5.08 -23.03
CA ILE A 284 -3.09 -4.01 -23.12
C ILE A 284 -4.21 -4.47 -24.04
N MET A 285 -5.43 -4.50 -23.51
CA MET A 285 -6.64 -4.68 -24.31
C MET A 285 -7.08 -3.32 -24.86
N LYS A 286 -7.14 -3.22 -26.18
CA LYS A 286 -7.58 -2.04 -26.93
C LYS A 286 -8.98 -2.27 -27.45
N LEU A 287 -9.96 -1.51 -27.00
CA LEU A 287 -11.32 -1.49 -27.55
C LEU A 287 -11.46 -0.28 -28.47
N THR A 288 -12.11 -0.47 -29.61
CA THR A 288 -12.53 0.59 -30.52
C THR A 288 -14.02 0.49 -30.71
N ILE A 289 -14.74 1.49 -30.24
CA ILE A 289 -16.20 1.49 -30.16
C ILE A 289 -16.71 2.63 -31.05
N THR A 290 -17.76 2.36 -31.81
CA THR A 290 -18.34 3.33 -32.74
C THR A 290 -19.50 4.06 -32.08
N LYS A 291 -19.51 5.40 -32.16
CA LYS A 291 -20.62 6.21 -31.64
C LYS A 291 -21.87 6.02 -32.49
N ALA A 292 -23.04 5.93 -31.86
CA ALA A 292 -24.30 5.89 -32.60
C ALA A 292 -24.58 7.22 -33.35
N ALA A 293 -24.13 8.34 -32.78
CA ALA A 293 -24.20 9.66 -33.40
C ALA A 293 -22.79 10.28 -33.50
N SER A 294 -22.37 10.60 -34.73
CA SER A 294 -21.12 11.33 -34.97
C SER A 294 -21.15 12.74 -34.35
N TYR A 295 -19.98 13.25 -34.00
CA TYR A 295 -19.75 14.58 -33.40
C TYR A 295 -20.34 14.77 -32.00
N GLN A 296 -20.73 13.68 -31.34
CA GLN A 296 -21.15 13.73 -29.94
C GLN A 296 -19.92 13.68 -29.03
N ASP A 297 -19.67 14.73 -28.24
CA ASP A 297 -18.57 14.79 -27.29
C ASP A 297 -18.95 14.15 -25.95
N TRP A 298 -18.12 13.20 -25.52
CA TRP A 298 -18.28 12.50 -24.25
C TRP A 298 -17.44 13.18 -23.18
N THR A 299 -18.01 13.43 -22.02
CA THR A 299 -17.29 13.97 -20.86
C THR A 299 -16.86 12.88 -19.89
N GLN A 300 -17.48 11.71 -19.99
CA GLN A 300 -17.23 10.50 -19.22
C GLN A 300 -17.40 9.30 -20.15
N LEU A 301 -16.60 8.24 -19.94
CA LEU A 301 -16.80 6.98 -20.66
C LEU A 301 -17.98 6.21 -20.08
N ILE A 302 -17.95 5.99 -18.77
CA ILE A 302 -18.97 5.30 -17.99
C ILE A 302 -19.60 6.32 -17.03
N LEU A 303 -20.93 6.34 -16.95
CA LEU A 303 -21.66 7.28 -16.11
C LEU A 303 -21.29 7.11 -14.63
N GLY A 304 -20.78 8.18 -14.03
CA GLY A 304 -20.40 8.21 -12.61
C GLY A 304 -19.10 7.50 -12.27
N ASP A 305 -18.37 6.99 -13.26
CA ASP A 305 -17.08 6.34 -13.07
C ASP A 305 -15.92 7.33 -13.22
N ASN A 306 -15.05 7.38 -12.21
CA ASN A 306 -13.88 8.25 -12.16
C ASN A 306 -12.54 7.47 -12.23
N SER A 307 -12.59 6.15 -12.43
CA SER A 307 -11.39 5.30 -12.54
C SER A 307 -10.68 5.46 -13.90
N GLY A 308 -11.38 5.99 -14.91
CA GLY A 308 -10.86 6.18 -16.26
C GLY A 308 -10.17 7.53 -16.51
N ARG A 309 -9.01 7.52 -17.17
CA ARG A 309 -8.30 8.74 -17.62
C ARG A 309 -8.60 9.07 -19.08
N TYR A 310 -9.12 10.26 -19.35
CA TYR A 310 -9.29 10.78 -20.71
C TYR A 310 -7.96 11.26 -21.31
N ILE A 311 -7.66 10.83 -22.54
CA ILE A 311 -6.49 11.24 -23.32
C ILE A 311 -6.95 12.09 -24.50
N PRO A 312 -6.48 13.35 -24.61
CA PRO A 312 -6.77 14.20 -25.76
C PRO A 312 -6.31 13.56 -27.08
N HIS A 313 -7.13 13.72 -28.11
CA HIS A 313 -6.81 13.21 -29.44
C HIS A 313 -5.50 13.82 -29.97
N GLY A 314 -4.57 12.98 -30.44
CA GLY A 314 -3.28 13.40 -30.99
C GLY A 314 -2.08 13.19 -30.06
N VAL A 315 -2.31 12.79 -28.80
CA VAL A 315 -1.24 12.33 -27.90
C VAL A 315 -0.87 10.88 -28.23
N SER A 316 0.43 10.57 -28.32
CA SER A 316 0.89 9.22 -28.63
C SER A 316 0.47 8.23 -27.54
N THR A 317 -0.05 7.07 -27.94
CA THR A 317 -0.47 6.02 -27.01
C THR A 317 0.70 5.32 -26.32
N ASP A 318 1.92 5.48 -26.82
CA ASP A 318 3.13 4.92 -26.22
C ASP A 318 3.56 5.69 -24.95
N GLU A 319 3.04 6.91 -24.75
CA GLU A 319 3.25 7.72 -23.54
C GLU A 319 2.20 7.44 -22.45
N VAL A 320 1.20 6.61 -22.75
CA VAL A 320 0.13 6.26 -21.82
C VAL A 320 0.62 5.11 -20.94
N SER A 321 1.34 5.45 -19.88
CA SER A 321 1.60 4.52 -18.79
C SER A 321 0.27 4.18 -18.10
N LEU A 322 -0.19 2.94 -18.32
CA LEU A 322 -1.22 2.23 -17.57
C LEU A 322 -0.56 1.24 -16.61
#